data_AF-A0A9D2BRR9-F1
#
_entry.id   AF-A0A9D2BRR9-F1
#
_cell.length_a   1.000
_cell.length_b   1.000
_cell.length_c   1.000
_cell.angle_alpha   90.00
_cell.angle_beta   90.00
_cell.angle_gamma   90.00
#
_symmetry.space_group_name_H-M   'P 1'
#
loop_
_entity.id
_entity.type
_entity.pdbx_description
1 polymer ?
#
loop_
_entity_poly.entity_id
_entity_poly.type
_entity_poly.pdbx_seq_one_letter_code
_entity_poly.pdbx_strand_id
1 'polypeptide(L)'
;MIGILYVITKCVSVFLGILQLLMMFRAIISWLPIDEDSNLANFLYAMTEPVIYPVRLLLDRFEATSELPIDISFIVAFILLSVIQMLLPVIA
;
A
#
# COMPACT_ATOMS: atom_id res chain seq x y z
N MET A 1 -1.51 -29.74 8.56
CA MET A 1 -0.43 -28.79 8.21
C MET A 1 -0.79 -27.97 6.97
N ILE A 2 -1.03 -28.62 5.81
CA ILE A 2 -1.42 -27.94 4.55
C ILE A 2 -2.69 -27.08 4.68
N GLY A 3 -3.74 -27.60 5.35
CA GLY A 3 -4.99 -26.83 5.52
C GLY A 3 -4.84 -25.55 6.35
N ILE A 4 -3.98 -25.54 7.37
CA ILE A 4 -3.71 -24.35 8.19
C ILE A 4 -2.97 -23.31 7.34
N LEU A 5 -1.95 -23.75 6.60
CA LEU A 5 -1.16 -22.88 5.73
C LEU A 5 -2.02 -22.23 4.63
N TYR A 6 -2.96 -22.98 4.05
CA TYR A 6 -3.95 -22.47 3.11
C TYR A 6 -4.85 -21.37 3.71
N VAL A 7 -5.37 -21.58 4.92
CA VAL A 7 -6.21 -20.57 5.59
C VAL A 7 -5.40 -19.31 5.87
N ILE A 8 -4.17 -19.44 6.37
CA ILE A 8 -3.28 -18.29 6.62
C ILE A 8 -3.02 -17.53 5.33
N THR A 9 -2.64 -18.20 4.24
CA THR A 9 -2.38 -17.53 2.95
C THR A 9 -3.62 -16.77 2.48
N LYS A 10 -4.81 -17.38 2.56
CA LYS A 10 -6.06 -16.69 2.16
C LYS A 10 -6.36 -15.49 3.03
N CYS A 11 -6.22 -15.59 4.35
CA CYS A 11 -6.41 -14.45 5.24
C CYS A 11 -5.45 -13.31 4.92
N VAL A 12 -4.16 -13.61 4.71
CA VAL A 12 -3.16 -12.59 4.34
C VAL A 12 -3.48 -12.00 2.97
N SER A 13 -3.79 -12.81 1.96
CA SER A 13 -4.17 -12.30 0.63
C SER A 13 -5.36 -11.37 0.67
N VAL A 14 -6.39 -11.67 1.46
CA VAL A 14 -7.57 -10.79 1.63
C VAL A 14 -7.16 -9.49 2.32
N PHE A 15 -6.38 -9.56 3.39
CA PHE A 15 -5.89 -8.37 4.09
C PHE A 15 -5.07 -7.44 3.16
N LEU A 16 -4.14 -8.00 2.38
CA LEU A 16 -3.35 -7.23 1.40
C LEU A 16 -4.25 -6.59 0.34
N GLY A 17 -5.27 -7.30 -0.14
CA GLY A 17 -6.24 -6.77 -1.10
C GLY A 17 -7.05 -5.59 -0.54
N ILE A 18 -7.46 -5.66 0.74
CA ILE A 18 -8.11 -4.53 1.41
C ILE A 18 -7.16 -3.34 1.50
N LEU A 19 -5.90 -3.56 1.88
CA LEU A 19 -4.89 -2.51 1.99
C LEU A 19 -4.64 -1.81 0.64
N GLN A 20 -4.50 -2.58 -0.44
CA GLN A 20 -4.39 -2.06 -1.80
C GLN A 20 -5.65 -1.29 -2.23
N LEU A 21 -6.84 -1.76 -1.87
CA LEU A 21 -8.09 -1.04 -2.15
C LEU A 21 -8.13 0.32 -1.43
N LEU A 22 -7.69 0.38 -0.17
CA LEU A 22 -7.56 1.64 0.58
C LEU A 22 -6.54 2.57 -0.08
N MET A 23 -5.40 2.05 -0.54
CA MET A 23 -4.44 2.81 -1.32
C MET A 23 -5.10 3.38 -2.59
N MET A 24 -5.84 2.57 -3.35
CA MET A 24 -6.56 3.05 -4.53
C MET A 24 -7.55 4.17 -4.19
N PHE A 25 -8.33 4.03 -3.12
CA PHE A 25 -9.24 5.10 -2.68
C PHE A 25 -8.48 6.38 -2.32
N ARG A 26 -7.33 6.26 -1.65
CA ARG A 26 -6.47 7.41 -1.34
C ARG A 26 -5.99 8.11 -2.61
N ALA A 27 -5.55 7.35 -3.61
CA ALA A 27 -5.11 7.91 -4.89
C ALA A 27 -6.26 8.64 -5.61
N ILE A 28 -7.45 8.05 -5.64
CA ILE A 28 -8.64 8.69 -6.23
C ILE A 28 -8.99 9.99 -5.50
N ILE A 29 -9.02 9.97 -4.16
CA ILE A 29 -9.34 11.15 -3.35
C ILE A 29 -8.31 12.27 -3.54
N SER A 30 -7.03 11.94 -3.73
CA SER A 30 -5.96 12.93 -3.94
C SER A 30 -6.16 13.79 -5.21
N TRP A 31 -6.98 13.35 -6.16
CA TRP A 31 -7.32 14.11 -7.36
C TRP A 31 -8.62 14.90 -7.24
N LEU A 32 -9.39 14.67 -6.18
CA LEU A 32 -10.63 15.39 -5.92
C LEU A 32 -10.35 16.61 -5.04
N PRO A 33 -11.11 17.71 -5.18
CA PRO A 33 -10.99 18.88 -4.32
C PRO A 33 -11.67 18.62 -2.96
N ILE A 34 -11.18 17.61 -2.24
CA ILE A 34 -11.65 17.24 -0.89
C ILE A 34 -10.66 17.83 0.11
N ASP A 35 -11.17 18.29 1.24
CA ASP A 35 -10.34 18.75 2.35
C ASP A 35 -9.40 17.62 2.81
N GLU A 36 -8.09 17.90 2.82
CA GLU A 36 -7.06 16.96 3.26
C GLU A 36 -7.26 16.58 4.74
N ASP A 37 -7.85 17.47 5.53
CA ASP A 37 -8.17 17.24 6.94
C ASP A 37 -9.53 16.54 7.15
N SER A 38 -10.20 16.14 6.06
CA SER A 38 -11.44 15.37 6.17
C SER A 38 -11.21 14.03 6.88
N ASN A 39 -12.21 13.58 7.64
CA ASN A 39 -12.16 12.30 8.37
C ASN A 39 -11.83 11.11 7.44
N LEU A 40 -12.30 11.15 6.19
CA LEU A 40 -12.07 10.09 5.21
C LEU A 40 -10.61 10.10 4.72
N ALA A 41 -10.07 11.27 4.37
CA ALA A 41 -8.66 11.39 3.99
C ALA A 41 -7.77 10.91 5.15
N ASN A 42 -7.96 11.46 6.35
CA ASN A 42 -7.21 11.07 7.55
C ASN A 42 -7.26 9.56 7.83
N PHE A 43 -8.42 8.93 7.66
CA PHE A 43 -8.56 7.47 7.77
C PHE A 43 -7.70 6.73 6.74
N LEU A 44 -7.77 7.12 5.46
CA LEU A 44 -7.00 6.48 4.39
C LEU A 44 -5.49 6.66 4.59
N TYR A 45 -5.04 7.85 5.00
CA TYR A 45 -3.65 8.10 5.37
C TYR A 45 -3.23 7.20 6.53
N ALA A 46 -4.00 7.16 7.62
CA ALA A 46 -3.68 6.35 8.80
C ALA A 46 -3.56 4.85 8.50
N MET A 47 -4.39 4.33 7.58
CA MET A 47 -4.36 2.91 7.21
C MET A 47 -3.24 2.57 6.22
N THR A 48 -2.83 3.50 5.35
CA THR A 48 -1.91 3.22 4.24
C THR A 48 -0.48 3.70 4.49
N GLU A 49 -0.28 4.78 5.27
CA GLU A 49 1.05 5.31 5.59
C GLU A 49 1.97 4.30 6.29
N PRO A 50 1.52 3.41 7.19
CA PRO A 50 2.41 2.41 7.78
C PRO A 50 3.11 1.51 6.76
N VAL A 51 2.54 1.36 5.56
CA VAL A 51 3.14 0.60 4.46
C VAL A 51 3.94 1.49 3.50
N ILE A 52 3.45 2.70 3.23
CA ILE A 52 4.08 3.62 2.27
C ILE A 52 5.31 4.30 2.88
N TYR A 53 5.24 4.72 4.14
CA TYR A 53 6.30 5.48 4.81
C TYR A 53 7.64 4.74 4.87
N PRO A 54 7.72 3.43 5.19
CA PRO A 54 8.98 2.68 5.11
C PRO A 54 9.58 2.68 3.71
N VAL A 55 8.75 2.60 2.66
CA VAL A 55 9.21 2.69 1.27
C VAL A 55 9.74 4.10 0.98
N ARG A 56 9.05 5.14 1.45
CA ARG A 56 9.50 6.54 1.32
C ARG A 56 10.87 6.76 1.94
N LEU A 57 11.07 6.27 3.18
CA LEU A 57 12.35 6.37 3.89
C LEU A 57 13.52 5.67 3.17
N LEU A 58 13.23 4.64 2.38
CA LEU A 58 14.22 3.96 1.54
C LEU A 58 14.50 4.73 0.25
N LEU A 59 13.46 5.31 -0.36
CA LEU A 59 13.57 6.07 -1.61
C LEU A 59 14.22 7.44 -1.41
N ASP A 60 13.96 8.13 -0.29
CA ASP A 60 14.54 9.45 0.04
C ASP A 60 16.08 9.44 0.12
N ARG A 61 16.70 8.24 0.12
CA ARG A 61 18.15 8.07 0.00
C ARG A 61 18.69 8.33 -1.41
N PHE A 62 17.80 8.40 -2.41
CA PHE A 62 18.11 8.64 -3.81
C PHE A 62 17.59 10.02 -4.20
N GLU A 63 18.51 10.97 -4.44
CA GLU A 63 18.21 12.35 -4.82
C GLU A 63 17.23 12.44 -6.01
N ALA A 64 17.37 11.52 -6.98
CA ALA A 64 16.50 11.45 -8.15
C ALA A 64 15.01 11.21 -7.84
N THR A 65 14.66 10.69 -6.65
CA THR A 65 13.27 10.45 -6.26
C THR A 65 12.66 11.61 -5.48
N SER A 66 13.50 12.42 -4.79
CA SER A 66 13.05 13.56 -4.00
C SER A 66 12.68 14.78 -4.86
N GLU A 67 13.18 14.86 -6.09
CA GLU A 67 12.87 15.95 -7.03
C GLU A 67 11.57 15.72 -7.83
N LEU A 68 10.95 14.54 -7.71
CA LEU A 68 9.77 14.20 -8.50
C LEU A 68 8.49 14.78 -7.86
N PRO A 69 7.60 15.39 -8.65
CA PRO A 69 6.34 15.96 -8.14
C PRO A 69 5.28 14.90 -7.80
N ILE A 70 5.59 13.61 -7.96
CA ILE A 70 4.68 12.48 -7.74
C ILE A 70 5.23 11.66 -6.57
N ASP A 71 4.33 11.17 -5.71
CA ASP A 71 4.71 10.23 -4.65
C ASP A 71 5.09 8.85 -5.25
N ILE A 72 6.36 8.70 -5.62
CA ILE A 72 6.92 7.43 -6.11
C ILE A 72 6.83 6.34 -5.04
N SER A 73 6.92 6.71 -3.76
CA SER A 73 6.84 5.74 -2.66
C SER A 73 5.49 5.05 -2.62
N PHE A 74 4.41 5.77 -2.94
CA PHE A 74 3.08 5.19 -3.08
C PHE A 74 3.04 4.09 -4.16
N ILE A 75 3.55 4.39 -5.36
CA ILE A 75 3.55 3.46 -6.50
C ILE A 75 4.40 2.22 -6.17
N VAL A 76 5.60 2.44 -5.65
CA VAL A 76 6.52 1.36 -5.28
C VAL A 76 5.91 0.47 -4.19
N ALA A 77 5.29 1.06 -3.15
CA ALA A 77 4.60 0.30 -2.11
C ALA A 77 3.47 -0.57 -2.70
N PHE A 78 2.66 0.00 -3.60
CA PHE A 78 1.57 -0.75 -4.24
C PHE A 78 2.09 -1.94 -5.06
N ILE A 79 3.17 -1.73 -5.83
CA ILE A 79 3.82 -2.80 -6.61
C ILE A 79 4.39 -3.87 -5.69
N LEU A 80 5.09 -3.49 -4.62
CA LEU A 80 5.65 -4.44 -3.65
C LEU A 80 4.57 -5.31 -3.00
N LEU A 81 3.46 -4.71 -2.56
CA LEU A 81 2.32 -5.46 -2.05
C LEU A 81 1.74 -6.42 -3.10
N SER A 82 1.66 -5.99 -4.35
CA SER A 82 1.15 -6.80 -5.46
C SER A 82 2.03 -8.01 -5.72
N VAL A 83 3.36 -7.83 -5.70
CA VAL A 83 4.33 -8.93 -5.82
C VAL A 83 4.20 -9.88 -4.63
N ILE A 84 4.11 -9.38 -3.40
CA ILE A 84 3.94 -10.22 -2.21
C ILE A 84 2.66 -11.05 -2.31
N GLN A 85 1.54 -10.42 -2.71
CA GLN A 85 0.26 -11.10 -2.88
C GLN A 85 0.29 -12.16 -3.98
N MET A 86 0.99 -11.88 -5.10
CA MET A 86 1.18 -12.84 -6.19
C MET A 86 2.02 -14.05 -5.76
N LEU A 87 3.01 -13.85 -4.89
CA LEU A 87 3.93 -14.90 -4.43
C LEU A 87 3.37 -15.71 -3.24
N LEU A 88 2.42 -15.17 -2.47
CA LEU A 88 1.83 -15.83 -1.30
C LEU A 88 1.32 -17.25 -1.57
N PRO A 89 0.60 -17.56 -2.67
CA PRO A 89 0.16 -18.92 -2.96
C PRO A 89 1.30 -19.91 -3.26
N VAL A 90 2.50 -19.44 -3.62
CA VAL A 90 3.65 -20.31 -3.95
C VAL A 90 4.20 -21.01 -2.71
N ILE A 91 4.01 -20.42 -1.53
CA ILE A 91 4.53 -20.95 -0.26
C ILE A 91 3.51 -21.82 0.49
N ALA A 92 2.29 -22.00 -0.02
CA ALA A 92 1.22 -22.77 0.62
C ALA A 92 1.04 -24.17 0.02
#